data_AF-A0A929I095-F1
#
_entry.id   AF-A0A929I095-F1
#
_cell.length_a   1.000
_cell.length_b   1.000
_cell.length_c   1.000
_cell.angle_alpha   90.00
_cell.angle_beta   90.00
_cell.angle_gamma   90.00
#
_symmetry.space_group_name_H-M   'P 1'
#
loop_
_entity.id
_entity.type
_entity.pdbx_description
1 polymer ?
#
loop_
_entity_poly.entity_id
_entity_poly.type
_entity_poly.pdbx_seq_one_letter_code
_entity_poly.pdbx_strand_id
1 'polypeptide(L)'
;MKKGIVFETMRRLAERLESEGIPYAVIGGMALAAHGFVRMTIDVDILLTPNGLLLFREKLLGCGYILDFPDTEKSFRDTETNVKIEVITAGEFPGDGLPKPVEFPNPEGQTIETDNVRVILLEKLIELKLASGLSAPHRMRDLADVQDLIIGLKLPLNFMDKLDKSVRPEYQRIWEAANKGALR
;
A
#
# COMPACT_ATOMS: atom_id res chain seq x y z
N MET A 1 -2.76 0.45 -17.11
CA MET A 1 -3.43 -0.79 -16.65
C MET A 1 -4.72 -0.45 -15.93
N LYS A 2 -5.78 -0.13 -16.70
CA LYS A 2 -7.05 0.38 -16.16
C LYS A 2 -8.21 -0.61 -16.38
N LYS A 3 -7.92 -1.91 -16.43
CA LYS A 3 -8.89 -2.97 -16.73
C LYS A 3 -8.51 -4.24 -15.96
N GLY A 4 -9.50 -4.96 -15.46
CA GLY A 4 -9.34 -6.19 -14.69
C GLY A 4 -10.06 -6.12 -13.35
N ILE A 5 -10.49 -7.28 -12.85
CA ILE A 5 -11.35 -7.40 -11.67
C ILE A 5 -10.80 -6.68 -10.44
N VAL A 6 -9.48 -6.73 -10.20
CA VAL A 6 -8.85 -6.06 -9.05
C VAL A 6 -8.95 -4.55 -9.13
N PHE A 7 -8.74 -3.97 -10.32
CA PHE A 7 -8.87 -2.54 -10.54
C PHE A 7 -10.33 -2.07 -10.41
N GLU A 8 -11.28 -2.87 -10.91
CA GLU A 8 -12.71 -2.60 -10.77
C GLU A 8 -13.15 -2.64 -9.29
N THR A 9 -12.69 -3.64 -8.53
CA THR A 9 -12.91 -3.73 -7.09
C THR A 9 -12.34 -2.54 -6.34
N MET A 10 -11.09 -2.16 -6.63
CA MET A 10 -10.45 -0.99 -6.03
C MET A 10 -11.25 0.29 -6.29
N ARG A 11 -11.72 0.51 -7.53
CA ARG A 11 -12.48 1.71 -7.88
C ARG A 11 -13.84 1.75 -7.18
N ARG A 12 -14.58 0.64 -7.16
CA ARG A 12 -15.86 0.55 -6.44
C ARG A 12 -15.68 0.72 -4.92
N LEU A 13 -14.59 0.19 -4.37
CA LEU A 13 -14.25 0.36 -2.97
C LEU A 13 -13.95 1.82 -2.64
N ALA A 14 -13.12 2.48 -3.45
CA ALA A 14 -12.84 3.91 -3.34
C ALA A 14 -14.12 4.75 -3.39
N GLU A 15 -14.97 4.55 -4.41
CA GLU A 15 -16.25 5.26 -4.57
C GLU A 15 -17.15 5.11 -3.33
N ARG A 16 -17.25 3.91 -2.75
CA ARG A 16 -18.06 3.65 -1.54
C ARG A 16 -17.46 4.25 -0.27
N LEU A 17 -16.14 4.20 -0.11
CA LEU A 17 -15.47 4.84 1.02
C LEU A 17 -15.67 6.36 0.98
N GLU A 18 -15.61 6.96 -0.21
CA GLU A 18 -15.88 8.39 -0.40
C GLU A 18 -17.32 8.76 -0.14
N SER A 19 -18.29 7.98 -0.62
CA SER A 19 -19.71 8.23 -0.35
C SER A 19 -20.06 8.17 1.14
N GLU A 20 -19.33 7.34 1.90
CA GLU A 20 -19.51 7.21 3.34
C GLU A 20 -18.66 8.17 4.18
N GLY A 21 -17.83 8.99 3.52
CA GLY A 21 -16.94 9.93 4.18
C GLY A 21 -15.84 9.26 5.00
N ILE A 22 -15.40 8.06 4.61
CA ILE A 22 -14.36 7.29 5.29
C ILE A 22 -13.00 7.60 4.63
N PRO A 23 -12.06 8.27 5.32
CA PRO A 23 -10.72 8.52 4.78
C PRO A 23 -9.96 7.21 4.57
N TYR A 24 -9.33 7.08 3.40
CA TYR A 24 -8.60 5.88 3.01
C TYR A 24 -7.38 6.22 2.15
N ALA A 25 -6.48 5.25 2.02
CA ALA A 25 -5.44 5.24 1.01
C ALA A 25 -5.30 3.84 0.41
N VAL A 26 -5.23 3.73 -0.91
CA VAL A 26 -4.77 2.50 -1.57
C VAL A 26 -3.28 2.34 -1.30
N ILE A 27 -2.88 1.14 -0.86
CA ILE A 27 -1.49 0.77 -0.56
C ILE A 27 -1.09 -0.48 -1.38
N GLY A 28 0.00 -1.15 -0.99
CA GLY A 28 0.36 -2.46 -1.52
C GLY A 28 0.66 -2.50 -3.02
N GLY A 29 0.22 -3.57 -3.69
CA GLY A 29 0.49 -3.80 -5.11
C GLY A 29 -0.18 -2.79 -6.04
N MET A 30 -1.39 -2.35 -5.71
CA MET A 30 -2.14 -1.38 -6.52
C MET A 30 -1.53 0.03 -6.41
N ALA A 31 -1.00 0.41 -5.25
CA ALA A 31 -0.27 1.67 -5.10
C ALA A 31 1.01 1.72 -5.94
N LEU A 32 1.74 0.61 -6.07
CA LEU A 32 2.89 0.52 -6.98
C LEU A 32 2.47 0.84 -8.42
N ALA A 33 1.38 0.24 -8.89
CA ALA A 33 0.88 0.43 -10.24
C ALA A 33 0.48 1.88 -10.50
N ALA A 34 -0.16 2.52 -9.52
CA ALA A 34 -0.52 3.94 -9.56
C ALA A 34 0.70 4.87 -9.62
N HIS A 35 1.81 4.49 -8.97
CA HIS A 35 3.10 5.20 -9.06
C HIS A 35 3.94 4.84 -10.29
N GLY A 36 3.40 4.06 -11.23
CA GLY A 36 4.07 3.75 -12.51
C GLY A 36 4.88 2.46 -12.51
N PHE A 37 4.86 1.68 -11.42
CA PHE A 37 5.45 0.34 -11.41
C PHE A 37 4.37 -0.75 -11.37
N VAL A 38 4.20 -1.39 -12.52
CA VAL A 38 3.21 -2.44 -12.71
C VAL A 38 3.78 -3.80 -12.29
N ARG A 39 3.08 -4.49 -11.40
CA ARG A 39 3.20 -5.95 -11.23
C ARG A 39 1.82 -6.58 -11.07
N MET A 40 1.75 -7.90 -11.29
CA MET A 40 0.51 -8.63 -11.01
C MET A 40 0.24 -8.61 -9.50
N THR A 41 -0.99 -8.28 -9.14
CA THR A 41 -1.56 -8.39 -7.80
C THR A 41 -2.98 -8.94 -7.94
N ILE A 42 -3.44 -9.68 -6.94
CA ILE A 42 -4.71 -10.43 -6.99
C ILE A 42 -5.72 -9.93 -5.95
N ASP A 43 -5.31 -8.98 -5.14
CA ASP A 43 -5.97 -8.41 -3.99
C ASP A 43 -5.86 -6.88 -4.00
N VAL A 44 -6.68 -6.24 -3.17
CA VAL A 44 -6.67 -4.81 -2.93
C VAL A 44 -6.28 -4.58 -1.48
N ASP A 45 -5.18 -3.87 -1.25
CA ASP A 45 -4.79 -3.42 0.08
C ASP A 45 -5.21 -1.95 0.29
N ILE A 46 -5.95 -1.68 1.37
CA ILE A 46 -6.32 -0.31 1.76
C ILE A 46 -5.87 0.01 3.18
N LEU A 47 -5.54 1.28 3.40
CA LEU A 47 -5.22 1.85 4.69
C LEU A 47 -6.40 2.68 5.19
N LEU A 48 -6.91 2.35 6.37
CA LEU A 48 -7.95 3.09 7.09
C LEU A 48 -7.43 3.56 8.46
N THR A 49 -8.14 4.46 9.12
CA THR A 49 -7.98 4.64 10.57
C THR A 49 -8.70 3.50 11.33
N PRO A 50 -8.39 3.24 12.61
CA PRO A 50 -9.17 2.29 13.42
C PRO A 50 -10.67 2.62 13.43
N ASN A 51 -11.03 3.91 13.56
CA ASN A 51 -12.41 4.36 13.45
C ASN A 51 -12.99 4.17 12.04
N GLY A 52 -12.19 4.39 11.00
CA GLY A 52 -12.58 4.14 9.61
C GLY A 52 -12.92 2.67 9.35
N LEU A 53 -12.18 1.73 9.94
CA LEU A 53 -12.51 0.30 9.88
C LEU A 53 -13.84 -0.02 10.60
N LEU A 54 -14.10 0.59 11.76
CA LEU A 54 -15.38 0.41 12.45
C LEU A 54 -16.56 0.89 11.57
N LEU A 55 -16.45 2.09 10.99
CA LEU A 55 -17.45 2.64 10.07
C LEU A 55 -17.59 1.79 8.80
N PHE A 56 -16.48 1.30 8.24
CA PHE A 56 -16.50 0.39 7.10
C PHE A 56 -17.32 -0.86 7.43
N ARG A 57 -17.08 -1.48 8.59
CA ARG A 57 -17.82 -2.68 9.02
C ARG A 57 -19.29 -2.38 9.29
N GLU A 58 -19.60 -1.25 9.91
CA GLU A 58 -20.97 -0.85 10.21
C GLU A 58 -21.80 -0.63 8.93
N LYS A 59 -21.21 0.04 7.94
CA LYS A 59 -21.96 0.53 6.77
C LYS A 59 -21.85 -0.35 5.53
N LEU A 60 -20.70 -1.00 5.33
CA LEU A 60 -20.36 -1.65 4.07
C LEU A 60 -20.34 -3.19 4.19
N LEU A 61 -20.19 -3.77 5.39
CA LEU A 61 -20.29 -5.21 5.59
C LEU A 61 -21.74 -5.68 5.37
N GLY A 62 -21.93 -6.70 4.53
CA GLY A 62 -23.24 -7.14 4.05
C GLY A 62 -23.80 -6.28 2.90
N CYS A 63 -23.17 -5.13 2.60
CA CYS A 63 -23.60 -4.17 1.58
C CYS A 63 -22.61 -4.11 0.41
N GLY A 64 -22.35 -5.26 -0.21
CA GLY A 64 -21.37 -5.40 -1.30
C GLY A 64 -20.02 -5.97 -0.85
N TYR A 65 -19.82 -6.14 0.45
CA TYR A 65 -18.63 -6.76 1.03
C TYR A 65 -19.00 -7.81 2.07
N ILE A 66 -18.26 -8.90 2.09
CA ILE A 66 -18.38 -9.97 3.10
C ILE A 66 -17.03 -10.24 3.75
N LEU A 67 -17.00 -10.93 4.89
CA LEU A 67 -15.74 -11.37 5.49
C LEU A 67 -15.04 -12.38 4.57
N ASP A 68 -13.70 -12.32 4.51
CA ASP A 68 -12.91 -13.31 3.76
C ASP A 68 -12.99 -14.70 4.40
N PHE A 69 -12.92 -14.74 5.73
CA PHE A 69 -13.15 -15.92 6.55
C PHE A 69 -13.95 -15.56 7.82
N PRO A 70 -14.63 -16.53 8.46
CA PRO A 70 -15.25 -16.32 9.77
C PRO A 70 -14.27 -15.67 10.75
N ASP A 71 -14.77 -14.73 11.55
CA ASP A 71 -14.04 -14.04 12.62
C ASP A 71 -12.86 -13.16 12.19
N THR A 72 -12.65 -12.94 10.89
CA THR A 72 -11.69 -11.93 10.42
C THR A 72 -12.17 -10.51 10.72
N GLU A 73 -11.26 -9.68 11.24
CA GLU A 73 -11.57 -8.28 11.55
C GLU A 73 -11.30 -7.34 10.36
N LYS A 74 -10.31 -7.68 9.53
CA LYS A 74 -9.69 -6.79 8.56
C LYS A 74 -9.62 -7.32 7.13
N SER A 75 -10.04 -8.56 6.92
CA SER A 75 -10.00 -9.20 5.60
C SER A 75 -11.41 -9.41 5.07
N PHE A 76 -11.65 -8.93 3.85
CA PHE A 76 -12.97 -8.91 3.23
C PHE A 76 -12.91 -9.41 1.79
N ARG A 77 -14.09 -9.65 1.20
CA ARG A 77 -14.25 -9.89 -0.23
C ARG A 77 -15.33 -9.00 -0.81
N ASP A 78 -15.06 -8.47 -1.99
CA ASP A 78 -16.07 -7.83 -2.82
C ASP A 78 -17.03 -8.88 -3.38
N THR A 79 -18.35 -8.69 -3.18
CA THR A 79 -19.35 -9.68 -3.55
C THR A 79 -19.55 -9.82 -5.05
N GLU A 80 -19.12 -8.84 -5.84
CA GLU A 80 -19.28 -8.86 -7.30
C GLU A 80 -18.13 -9.60 -8.00
N THR A 81 -16.90 -9.42 -7.54
CA THR A 81 -15.69 -9.95 -8.18
C THR A 81 -15.01 -11.07 -7.40
N ASN A 82 -15.40 -11.28 -6.15
CA ASN A 82 -14.76 -12.17 -5.18
C ASN A 82 -13.28 -11.82 -4.89
N VAL A 83 -12.81 -10.64 -5.30
CA VAL A 83 -11.45 -10.15 -5.03
C VAL A 83 -11.30 -9.89 -3.53
N LYS A 84 -10.17 -10.34 -2.97
CA LYS A 84 -9.83 -10.11 -1.58
C LYS A 84 -9.45 -8.64 -1.35
N ILE A 85 -9.95 -8.09 -0.27
CA ILE A 85 -9.61 -6.75 0.23
C ILE A 85 -8.99 -6.93 1.60
N GLU A 86 -7.75 -6.46 1.77
CA GLU A 86 -7.07 -6.42 3.07
C GLU A 86 -7.08 -4.98 3.59
N VAL A 87 -7.52 -4.80 4.83
CA VAL A 87 -7.51 -3.51 5.52
C VAL A 87 -6.35 -3.47 6.50
N ILE A 88 -5.47 -2.49 6.33
CA ILE A 88 -4.46 -2.14 7.32
C ILE A 88 -4.93 -0.89 8.06
N THR A 89 -4.71 -0.82 9.37
CA THR A 89 -5.10 0.35 10.16
C THR A 89 -3.90 1.23 10.50
N ALA A 90 -4.10 2.55 10.48
CA ALA A 90 -3.11 3.52 10.91
C ALA A 90 -2.59 3.22 12.32
N GLY A 91 -1.27 3.36 12.52
CA GLY A 91 -0.55 3.02 13.76
C GLY A 91 -0.05 1.57 13.83
N GLU A 92 -0.42 0.70 12.88
CA GLU A 92 0.21 -0.61 12.76
C GLU A 92 1.62 -0.52 12.17
N PHE A 93 2.39 -1.60 12.29
CA PHE A 93 3.78 -1.65 11.80
C PHE A 93 3.93 -2.61 10.62
N PRO A 94 4.71 -2.24 9.58
CA PRO A 94 4.93 -3.10 8.41
C PRO A 94 5.84 -4.29 8.74
N GLY A 95 5.86 -5.32 7.89
CA GLY A 95 6.77 -6.47 8.04
C GLY A 95 6.34 -7.42 9.15
N ASP A 96 7.13 -7.51 10.23
CA ASP A 96 6.88 -8.40 11.38
C ASP A 96 5.76 -7.93 12.32
N GLY A 97 5.18 -6.75 12.09
CA GLY A 97 4.11 -6.18 12.92
C GLY A 97 4.58 -5.60 14.27
N LEU A 98 5.88 -5.60 14.55
CA LEU A 98 6.42 -5.11 15.83
C LEU A 98 6.73 -3.60 15.78
N PRO A 99 6.69 -2.89 16.93
CA PRO A 99 6.99 -1.47 16.98
C PRO A 99 8.34 -1.08 16.36
N LYS A 100 8.32 -0.11 15.45
CA LYS A 100 9.52 0.47 14.79
C LYS A 100 9.25 1.91 14.34
N PRO A 101 10.28 2.69 13.94
CA PRO A 101 10.10 4.10 13.60
C PRO A 101 9.13 4.38 12.45
N VAL A 102 8.99 3.43 11.51
CA VAL A 102 8.04 3.52 10.40
C VAL A 102 6.77 2.74 10.75
N GLU A 103 5.64 3.44 10.79
CA GLU A 103 4.30 2.91 10.99
C GLU A 103 3.39 3.27 9.81
N PHE A 104 2.27 2.57 9.67
CA PHE A 104 1.23 2.94 8.72
C PHE A 104 0.61 4.28 9.15
N PRO A 105 0.67 5.33 8.31
CA PRO A 105 0.27 6.66 8.73
C PRO A 105 -1.26 6.80 8.78
N ASN A 106 -1.77 7.91 9.32
CA ASN A 106 -3.15 8.32 9.03
C ASN A 106 -3.26 8.59 7.51
N PRO A 107 -4.24 8.00 6.79
CA PRO A 107 -4.39 8.23 5.35
C PRO A 107 -4.67 9.69 4.97
N GLU A 108 -5.24 10.49 5.88
CA GLU A 108 -5.56 11.88 5.63
C GLU A 108 -4.29 12.74 5.44
N GLY A 109 -4.22 13.46 4.33
CA GLY A 109 -3.04 14.26 3.96
C GLY A 109 -1.82 13.46 3.50
N GLN A 110 -1.91 12.12 3.43
CA GLN A 110 -0.81 11.22 3.02
C GLN A 110 -1.08 10.56 1.67
N THR A 111 -1.93 11.17 0.84
CA THR A 111 -2.39 10.61 -0.43
C THR A 111 -2.25 11.56 -1.60
N ILE A 112 -2.18 10.99 -2.80
CA ILE A 112 -2.41 11.67 -4.07
C ILE A 112 -3.66 11.09 -4.72
N GLU A 113 -4.36 11.92 -5.49
CA GLU A 113 -5.48 11.45 -6.31
C GLU A 113 -4.99 11.03 -7.69
N THR A 114 -5.30 9.81 -8.09
CA THR A 114 -5.01 9.30 -9.44
C THR A 114 -6.08 8.31 -9.85
N ASP A 115 -6.55 8.37 -11.09
CA ASP A 115 -7.64 7.51 -11.59
C ASP A 115 -8.89 7.50 -10.68
N ASN A 116 -9.21 8.65 -10.08
CA ASN A 116 -10.30 8.85 -9.11
C ASN A 116 -10.20 7.96 -7.87
N VAL A 117 -8.99 7.56 -7.47
CA VAL A 117 -8.74 6.88 -6.20
C VAL A 117 -7.65 7.61 -5.42
N ARG A 118 -7.77 7.61 -4.09
CA ARG A 118 -6.72 8.11 -3.20
C ARG A 118 -5.66 7.04 -3.00
N VAL A 119 -4.44 7.32 -3.42
CA VAL A 119 -3.29 6.41 -3.31
C VAL A 119 -2.26 7.01 -2.36
N ILE A 120 -1.65 6.19 -1.50
CA ILE A 120 -0.62 6.65 -0.59
C ILE A 120 0.54 7.34 -1.33
N LEU A 121 1.13 8.39 -0.75
CA LEU A 121 2.29 9.09 -1.31
C LEU A 121 3.45 8.13 -1.60
N LEU A 122 4.21 8.41 -2.67
CA LEU A 122 5.33 7.55 -3.09
C LEU A 122 6.39 7.39 -2.00
N GLU A 123 6.75 8.49 -1.31
CA GLU A 123 7.68 8.47 -0.19
C GLU A 123 7.21 7.55 0.94
N LYS A 124 5.92 7.58 1.29
CA LYS A 124 5.33 6.71 2.30
C LYS A 124 5.25 5.26 1.86
N LEU A 125 4.93 4.99 0.59
CA LEU A 125 4.99 3.65 0.03
C LEU A 125 6.39 3.04 0.12
N ILE A 126 7.42 3.82 -0.20
CA ILE A 126 8.82 3.40 -0.13
C ILE A 126 9.24 3.14 1.32
N GLU A 127 8.90 4.03 2.26
CA GLU A 127 9.17 3.82 3.69
C GLU A 127 8.58 2.50 4.19
N LEU A 128 7.29 2.25 3.91
CA LEU A 128 6.59 1.05 4.35
C LEU A 128 7.22 -0.22 3.77
N LYS A 129 7.61 -0.19 2.50
CA LYS A 129 8.28 -1.34 1.85
C LYS A 129 9.67 -1.61 2.40
N LEU A 130 10.47 -0.58 2.62
CA LEU A 130 11.80 -0.71 3.23
C LEU A 130 11.69 -1.27 4.65
N ALA A 131 10.83 -0.69 5.48
CA ALA A 131 10.62 -1.15 6.85
C ALA A 131 10.09 -2.59 6.91
N SER A 132 9.18 -2.96 5.99
CA SER A 132 8.70 -4.33 5.82
C SER A 132 9.84 -5.29 5.49
N GLY A 133 10.59 -5.01 4.44
CA GLY A 133 11.67 -5.87 3.96
C GLY A 133 12.85 -6.02 4.92
N LEU A 134 13.14 -4.98 5.72
CA LEU A 134 14.20 -5.00 6.75
C LEU A 134 13.85 -5.88 7.96
N SER A 135 12.57 -6.03 8.28
CA SER A 135 12.12 -6.71 9.50
C SER A 135 11.52 -8.09 9.28
N ALA A 136 11.14 -8.43 8.04
CA ALA A 136 10.53 -9.71 7.71
C ALA A 136 11.27 -10.40 6.55
N PRO A 137 12.07 -11.45 6.81
CA PRO A 137 12.83 -12.16 5.77
C PRO A 137 11.97 -12.73 4.63
N HIS A 138 10.73 -13.11 4.92
CA HIS A 138 9.79 -13.60 3.90
C HIS A 138 9.20 -12.47 3.03
N ARG A 139 9.45 -11.20 3.36
CA ARG A 139 9.00 -10.00 2.64
C ARG A 139 10.08 -9.39 1.75
N MET A 140 11.09 -10.17 1.33
CA MET A 140 12.15 -9.71 0.39
C MET A 140 11.61 -9.05 -0.89
N ARG A 141 10.42 -9.44 -1.35
CA ARG A 141 9.78 -8.80 -2.52
C ARG A 141 9.53 -7.30 -2.30
N ASP A 142 9.32 -6.83 -1.07
CA ASP A 142 9.16 -5.39 -0.81
C ASP A 142 10.46 -4.62 -1.11
N LEU A 143 11.63 -5.17 -0.82
CA LEU A 143 12.93 -4.56 -1.20
C LEU A 143 13.12 -4.57 -2.72
N ALA A 144 12.71 -5.65 -3.39
CA ALA A 144 12.73 -5.74 -4.85
C ALA A 144 11.79 -4.70 -5.48
N ASP A 145 10.59 -4.49 -4.93
CA ASP A 145 9.65 -3.47 -5.40
C ASP A 145 10.25 -2.05 -5.24
N VAL A 146 11.03 -1.78 -4.18
CA VAL A 146 11.74 -0.49 -4.03
C VAL A 146 12.84 -0.33 -5.08
N GLN A 147 13.61 -1.40 -5.36
CA GLN A 147 14.58 -1.38 -6.45
C GLN A 147 13.92 -1.09 -7.80
N ASP A 148 12.80 -1.76 -8.08
CA ASP A 148 12.03 -1.59 -9.29
C ASP A 148 11.50 -0.15 -9.44
N LEU A 149 11.01 0.47 -8.35
CA LEU A 149 10.61 1.88 -8.32
C LEU A 149 11.79 2.82 -8.58
N ILE A 150 12.96 2.58 -7.97
CA ILE A 150 14.16 3.38 -8.17
C ILE A 150 14.56 3.38 -9.65
N ILE A 151 14.58 2.21 -10.28
CA ILE A 151 14.95 2.05 -11.69
C ILE A 151 13.88 2.65 -12.61
N GLY A 152 12.62 2.26 -12.42
CA GLY A 152 11.51 2.63 -13.30
C GLY A 152 11.20 4.13 -13.29
N LEU A 153 11.31 4.76 -12.13
CA LEU A 153 11.04 6.20 -11.97
C LEU A 153 12.31 7.05 -11.96
N LYS A 154 13.49 6.44 -12.12
CA LYS A 154 14.80 7.09 -12.05
C LYS A 154 14.94 7.93 -10.78
N LEU A 155 14.56 7.36 -9.64
CA LEU A 155 14.60 8.08 -8.37
C LEU A 155 16.05 8.45 -8.02
N PRO A 156 16.31 9.71 -7.63
CA PRO A 156 17.66 10.13 -7.27
C PRO A 156 18.03 9.61 -5.88
N LEU A 157 19.34 9.59 -5.58
CA LEU A 157 19.84 9.18 -4.26
C LEU A 157 19.28 10.09 -3.15
N ASN A 158 19.21 11.40 -3.38
CA ASN A 158 18.69 12.38 -2.42
C ASN A 158 17.18 12.25 -2.15
N PHE A 159 16.46 11.35 -2.84
CA PHE A 159 15.09 11.01 -2.45
C PHE A 159 15.04 10.46 -1.00
N MET A 160 16.13 9.85 -0.52
CA MET A 160 16.28 9.40 0.87
C MET A 160 16.05 10.51 1.90
N ASP A 161 16.23 11.78 1.54
CA ASP A 161 16.04 12.91 2.45
C ASP A 161 14.58 13.10 2.87
N LYS A 162 13.65 12.60 2.06
CA LYS A 162 12.20 12.57 2.34
C LYS A 162 11.76 11.38 3.20
N LEU A 163 12.64 10.39 3.37
CA LEU A 163 12.33 9.15 4.09
C LEU A 163 12.70 9.26 5.57
N ASP A 164 12.06 8.44 6.40
CA ASP A 164 12.44 8.24 7.79
C ASP A 164 13.90 7.79 7.91
N LYS A 165 14.60 8.33 8.92
CA LYS A 165 16.04 8.10 9.11
C LYS A 165 16.40 6.63 9.24
N SER A 166 15.51 5.80 9.79
CA SER A 166 15.75 4.37 10.01
C SER A 166 15.86 3.56 8.72
N VAL A 167 15.22 3.99 7.62
CA VAL A 167 15.21 3.27 6.35
C VAL A 167 16.16 3.85 5.30
N ARG A 168 16.73 5.03 5.55
CA ARG A 168 17.68 5.71 4.64
C ARG A 168 18.89 4.87 4.25
N PRO A 169 19.58 4.16 5.17
CA PRO A 169 20.73 3.33 4.80
C PRO A 169 20.37 2.25 3.80
N GLU A 170 19.18 1.66 3.95
CA GLU A 170 18.69 0.60 3.06
C GLU A 170 18.29 1.15 1.70
N TYR A 171 17.62 2.31 1.64
CA TYR A 171 17.36 2.98 0.37
C TYR A 171 18.66 3.27 -0.40
N GLN A 172 19.68 3.82 0.28
CA GLN A 172 20.98 4.08 -0.33
C GLN A 172 21.61 2.78 -0.86
N ARG A 173 21.60 1.71 -0.06
CA ARG A 173 22.16 0.41 -0.46
C ARG A 173 21.49 -0.13 -1.72
N ILE A 174 20.16 -0.09 -1.80
CA ILE A 174 19.39 -0.55 -2.96
C ILE A 174 19.65 0.36 -4.17
N TRP A 175 19.68 1.68 -3.97
CA TRP A 175 19.97 2.65 -5.03
C TRP A 175 21.35 2.43 -5.65
N GLU A 176 22.38 2.23 -4.83
CA GLU A 176 23.73 1.93 -5.30
C GLU A 176 23.77 0.62 -6.08
N ALA A 177 23.10 -0.43 -5.59
CA ALA A 177 23.03 -1.71 -6.30
C ALA A 177 22.34 -1.57 -7.66
N ALA A 178 21.23 -0.82 -7.72
CA ALA A 178 20.49 -0.57 -8.96
C ALA A 178 21.34 0.19 -10.00
N ASN A 179 22.13 1.17 -9.58
CA ASN A 179 22.90 2.03 -10.47
C ASN A 179 24.32 1.49 -10.79
N LYS A 180 24.91 0.65 -9.94
CA LYS A 180 26.16 -0.07 -10.25
C LYS A 180 25.95 -1.16 -11.33
N GLY A 181 24.75 -1.74 -11.42
CA GLY A 181 24.38 -2.70 -12.47
C GLY A 181 24.15 -2.09 -13.85
N ALA A 182 23.81 -0.80 -13.93
CA ALA A 182 23.51 -0.08 -15.18
C ALA A 182 24.76 0.44 -15.94
N LEU A 183 25.95 0.31 -15.33
CA LEU A 183 27.25 0.72 -15.88
C LEU A 183 28.05 -0.45 -16.50
N ARG A 184 27.39 -1.58 -16.79
CA ARG A 184 27.97 -2.72 -17.50
C ARG A 184 27.32 -2.95 -18.85
#